data_AF-A0A519PBE3-F1
#
_entry.id   AF-A0A519PBE3-F1
#
_cell.length_a   1.000
_cell.length_b   1.000
_cell.length_c   1.000
_cell.angle_alpha   90.00
_cell.angle_beta   90.00
_cell.angle_gamma   90.00
#
_symmetry.space_group_name_H-M   'P 1'
#
loop_
_entity.id
_entity.type
_entity.pdbx_description
1 polymer ?
#
loop_
_entity_poly.entity_id
_entity_poly.type
_entity_poly.pdbx_seq_one_letter_code
_entity_poly.pdbx_strand_id
1 'polypeptide(L)'
;MRPLETHVTDAVTPKPAGRFGGLAVYGERRVFAQLLLGFSAGLPNLLIYDTLTAWLRDSGVTLELITFFGLATLTYALKFVWAPLLDRTNIPFLTKWLGHRRSWMLATQAMIVLGLWMLAGQNPQTNLAGVALFALMVGFFGATQDIAIDAWRIEVSDDARQGAMAAAYQLGYRVAQIVAGAVPLVLAELYNWNLSYAVMAALMAIGVVGVLLAPREKAHTIRPIPVGDIPARPVLQVVEWIVRLALIFVAALVIGTGLTDKP
;
A
#
# COMPACT_ATOMS: atom_id res chain seq x y z
N MET A 1 -9.16 -32.33 -50.82
CA MET A 1 -9.71 -31.02 -50.39
C MET A 1 -10.91 -31.28 -49.49
N ARG A 2 -10.76 -31.15 -48.16
CA ARG A 2 -11.89 -31.15 -47.21
C ARG A 2 -12.32 -29.69 -46.99
N PRO A 3 -13.62 -29.36 -46.91
CA PRO A 3 -14.05 -28.00 -46.61
C PRO A 3 -13.76 -27.68 -45.13
N LEU A 4 -13.32 -26.45 -44.87
CA LEU A 4 -13.14 -25.91 -43.52
C LEU A 4 -14.53 -25.59 -42.94
N GLU A 5 -14.97 -26.37 -41.95
CA GLU A 5 -16.12 -26.04 -41.12
C GLU A 5 -15.78 -24.79 -40.29
N THR A 6 -16.40 -23.67 -40.64
CA THR A 6 -16.38 -22.46 -39.84
C THR A 6 -17.16 -22.72 -38.55
N HIS A 7 -16.44 -22.96 -37.46
CA HIS A 7 -17.02 -22.88 -36.12
C HIS A 7 -17.48 -21.45 -35.87
N VAL A 8 -18.75 -21.18 -36.17
CA VAL A 8 -19.46 -20.00 -35.66
C VAL A 8 -19.51 -20.20 -34.15
N THR A 9 -18.64 -19.49 -33.43
CA THR A 9 -18.72 -19.36 -31.98
C THR A 9 -20.09 -18.78 -31.64
N ASP A 10 -20.95 -19.60 -31.04
CA ASP A 10 -22.21 -19.14 -30.46
C ASP A 10 -21.91 -17.97 -29.53
N ALA A 11 -22.36 -16.78 -29.95
CA ALA A 11 -22.27 -15.58 -29.14
C ALA A 11 -23.16 -15.80 -27.91
N VAL A 12 -22.53 -16.10 -26.77
CA VAL A 12 -23.19 -16.15 -25.47
C VAL A 12 -23.81 -14.77 -25.22
N THR A 13 -25.12 -14.68 -25.39
CA THR A 13 -25.87 -13.46 -25.11
C THR A 13 -25.76 -13.15 -23.61
N PRO A 14 -25.22 -11.99 -23.20
CA PRO A 14 -25.09 -11.67 -21.80
C PRO A 14 -26.49 -11.53 -21.18
N LYS A 15 -26.78 -12.37 -20.18
CA LYS A 15 -28.03 -12.34 -19.41
C LYS A 15 -28.26 -10.91 -18.89
N PRO A 16 -29.46 -10.31 -19.11
CA PRO A 16 -29.69 -8.93 -18.71
C PRO A 16 -29.52 -8.81 -17.19
N ALA A 17 -28.53 -8.02 -16.77
CA ALA A 17 -28.33 -7.72 -15.36
C ALA A 17 -29.56 -6.94 -14.87
N GLY A 18 -30.27 -7.49 -13.88
CA GLY A 18 -31.38 -6.78 -13.23
C GLY A 18 -30.90 -5.42 -12.66
N ARG A 19 -31.83 -4.50 -12.36
CA ARG A 19 -31.53 -3.13 -11.86
C ARG A 19 -30.52 -3.06 -10.70
N PHE A 20 -30.30 -4.14 -9.97
CA PHE A 20 -29.32 -4.28 -8.88
C PHE A 20 -28.27 -5.39 -9.09
N GLY A 21 -28.28 -6.07 -10.24
CA GLY A 21 -27.35 -7.17 -10.56
C GLY A 21 -25.89 -6.74 -10.61
N GLY A 22 -25.62 -5.49 -11.05
CA GLY A 22 -24.27 -4.91 -11.00
C GLY A 22 -23.78 -4.57 -9.59
N LEU A 23 -24.70 -4.29 -8.65
CA LEU A 23 -24.38 -3.99 -7.26
C LEU A 23 -24.11 -5.25 -6.44
N ALA A 24 -24.71 -6.38 -6.81
CA ALA A 24 -24.49 -7.67 -6.15
C ALA A 24 -23.00 -8.09 -6.17
N VAL A 25 -22.23 -7.65 -7.17
CA VAL A 25 -20.78 -7.89 -7.27
C VAL A 25 -20.02 -7.29 -6.08
N TYR A 26 -20.46 -6.17 -5.51
CA TYR A 26 -19.83 -5.56 -4.34
C TYR A 26 -20.10 -6.33 -3.03
N GLY A 27 -21.13 -7.15 -3.00
CA GLY A 27 -21.41 -8.06 -1.88
C GLY A 27 -20.55 -9.33 -1.91
N GLU A 28 -19.83 -9.60 -2.99
CA GLU A 28 -18.94 -10.75 -3.05
C GLU A 28 -17.77 -10.58 -2.07
N ARG A 29 -17.46 -11.66 -1.34
CA ARG A 29 -16.39 -11.71 -0.33
C ARG A 29 -15.06 -11.09 -0.79
N ARG A 30 -14.69 -11.28 -2.07
CA ARG A 30 -13.45 -10.76 -2.66
C ARG A 30 -13.46 -9.24 -2.79
N VAL A 31 -14.55 -8.69 -3.30
CA VAL A 31 -14.72 -7.26 -3.55
C VAL A 31 -14.85 -6.52 -2.22
N PHE A 32 -15.60 -7.09 -1.27
CA PHE A 32 -15.71 -6.54 0.07
C PHE A 32 -14.35 -6.56 0.81
N ALA A 33 -13.59 -7.66 0.73
CA ALA A 33 -12.24 -7.70 1.29
C ALA A 33 -11.33 -6.61 0.68
N GLN A 34 -11.40 -6.42 -0.64
CA GLN A 34 -10.62 -5.38 -1.33
C GLN A 34 -10.98 -3.96 -0.86
N LEU A 35 -12.24 -3.70 -0.49
CA LEU A 35 -12.66 -2.43 0.11
C LEU A 35 -11.98 -2.20 1.46
N LEU A 36 -12.00 -3.19 2.34
CA LEU A 36 -11.36 -3.10 3.66
C LEU A 36 -9.82 -2.96 3.55
N LEU A 37 -9.22 -3.67 2.61
CA LEU A 37 -7.79 -3.56 2.31
C LEU A 37 -7.44 -2.18 1.75
N GLY A 38 -8.29 -1.63 0.87
CA GLY A 38 -8.14 -0.26 0.37
C GLY A 38 -8.19 0.78 1.49
N PHE A 39 -9.11 0.61 2.45
CA PHE A 39 -9.16 1.45 3.64
C PHE A 39 -7.87 1.37 4.46
N SER A 40 -7.38 0.15 4.71
CA SER A 40 -6.14 -0.07 5.45
C SER A 40 -4.87 0.41 4.74
N ALA A 41 -4.89 0.51 3.42
CA ALA A 41 -3.79 1.07 2.63
C ALA A 41 -3.80 2.60 2.65
N GLY A 42 -5.00 3.22 2.58
CA GLY A 42 -5.13 4.68 2.56
C GLY A 42 -4.87 5.36 3.89
N LEU A 43 -5.21 4.71 5.01
CA LEU A 43 -5.03 5.24 6.37
C LEU A 43 -3.58 5.67 6.66
N PRO A 44 -2.59 4.75 6.63
CA PRO A 44 -1.22 5.09 7.00
C PRO A 44 -0.61 6.12 6.06
N ASN A 45 -0.99 6.10 4.79
CA ASN A 45 -0.43 7.00 3.79
C ASN A 45 -0.73 8.48 4.12
N LEU A 46 -1.98 8.80 4.45
CA LEU A 46 -2.32 10.18 4.81
C LEU A 46 -1.75 10.56 6.19
N LEU A 47 -1.72 9.61 7.13
CA LEU A 47 -1.25 9.85 8.49
C LEU A 47 0.21 10.29 8.54
N ILE A 48 1.08 9.71 7.72
CA ILE A 48 2.50 10.09 7.69
C ILE A 48 2.77 11.32 6.80
N TYR A 49 1.76 11.84 6.10
CA TYR A 49 1.87 13.00 5.21
C TYR A 49 1.21 14.23 5.81
N ASP A 50 -0.04 14.50 5.43
CA ASP A 50 -0.76 15.72 5.78
C ASP A 50 -1.03 15.79 7.29
N THR A 51 -1.44 14.67 7.90
CA THR A 51 -1.75 14.62 9.32
C THR A 51 -0.49 14.77 10.18
N LEU A 52 0.62 14.14 9.79
CA LEU A 52 1.91 14.31 10.49
C LEU A 52 2.43 15.73 10.32
N THR A 53 2.30 16.31 9.13
CA THR A 53 2.67 17.71 8.88
C THR A 53 1.88 18.66 9.79
N ALA A 54 0.57 18.43 9.94
CA ALA A 54 -0.26 19.20 10.85
C ALA A 54 0.21 19.06 12.31
N TRP A 55 0.50 17.83 12.77
CA TRP A 55 1.00 17.61 14.13
C TRP A 55 2.36 18.27 14.39
N LEU A 56 3.29 18.17 13.44
CA LEU A 56 4.61 18.81 13.54
C LEU A 56 4.47 20.34 13.61
N ARG A 57 3.59 20.92 12.78
CA ARG A 57 3.31 22.37 12.81
C ARG A 57 2.71 22.81 14.14
N ASP A 58 1.71 22.09 14.64
CA ASP A 58 1.06 22.37 15.92
C ASP A 58 2.05 22.25 17.10
N SER A 59 3.00 21.32 16.99
CA SER A 59 4.09 21.14 17.96
C SER A 59 5.19 22.22 17.88
N GLY A 60 5.10 23.16 16.94
CA GLY A 60 6.07 24.26 16.76
C GLY A 60 7.34 23.86 16.01
N VAL A 61 7.35 22.75 15.27
CA VAL A 61 8.50 22.32 14.45
C VAL A 61 8.65 23.24 13.25
N THR A 62 9.90 23.59 12.89
CA THR A 62 10.18 24.51 11.79
C THR A 62 9.75 23.92 10.44
N LEU A 63 9.35 24.79 9.51
CA LEU A 63 8.93 24.38 8.16
C LEU A 63 10.03 23.64 7.40
N GLU A 64 11.29 24.04 7.61
CA GLU A 64 12.47 23.37 7.06
C GLU A 64 12.50 21.88 7.45
N LEU A 65 12.39 21.60 8.76
CA LEU A 65 12.37 20.23 9.29
C LEU A 65 11.15 19.45 8.79
N ILE A 66 9.96 20.07 8.78
CA ILE A 66 8.75 19.45 8.22
C ILE A 66 8.96 19.04 6.76
N THR A 67 9.68 19.85 5.98
CA THR A 67 9.95 19.51 4.58
C THR A 67 10.91 18.33 4.46
N PHE A 68 11.88 18.19 5.37
CA PHE A 68 12.69 16.97 5.47
C PHE A 68 11.86 15.71 5.77
N PHE A 69 10.80 15.80 6.58
CA PHE A 69 9.86 14.67 6.77
C PHE A 69 9.15 14.29 5.47
N GLY A 70 8.97 15.24 4.55
CA GLY A 70 8.48 14.97 3.19
C GLY A 70 9.32 13.94 2.44
N LEU A 71 10.61 13.77 2.74
CA LEU A 71 11.44 12.72 2.13
C LEU A 71 10.97 11.31 2.50
N ALA A 72 10.28 11.13 3.63
CA ALA A 72 9.68 9.84 3.99
C ALA A 72 8.64 9.39 2.95
N THR A 73 8.02 10.33 2.23
CA THR A 73 7.06 10.06 1.15
C THR A 73 7.70 9.36 -0.05
N LEU A 74 9.03 9.51 -0.24
CA LEU A 74 9.76 8.85 -1.31
C LEU A 74 9.63 7.34 -1.24
N THR A 75 9.39 6.77 -0.05
CA THR A 75 9.20 5.34 0.12
C THR A 75 8.02 4.81 -0.71
N TYR A 76 6.95 5.57 -0.87
CA TYR A 76 5.84 5.18 -1.74
C TYR A 76 6.18 5.31 -3.23
N ALA A 77 7.00 6.30 -3.61
CA ALA A 77 7.48 6.45 -4.98
C ALA A 77 8.49 5.35 -5.37
N LEU A 78 9.28 4.88 -4.42
CA LEU A 78 10.34 3.89 -4.62
C LEU A 78 9.88 2.45 -4.43
N LYS A 79 8.60 2.22 -4.14
CA LYS A 79 8.06 0.88 -3.87
C LYS A 79 8.34 -0.14 -4.98
N PHE A 80 8.47 0.31 -6.23
CA PHE A 80 8.84 -0.53 -7.37
C PHE A 80 10.23 -1.19 -7.22
N VAL A 81 11.12 -0.62 -6.41
CA VAL A 81 12.49 -1.10 -6.22
C VAL A 81 12.51 -2.45 -5.51
N TRP A 82 11.73 -2.59 -4.43
CA TRP A 82 11.68 -3.83 -3.65
C TRP A 82 10.47 -4.70 -3.97
N ALA A 83 9.55 -4.27 -4.84
CA ALA A 83 8.42 -5.10 -5.28
C ALA A 83 8.85 -6.49 -5.82
N PRO A 84 9.90 -6.62 -6.68
CA PRO A 84 10.33 -7.93 -7.16
C PRO A 84 10.95 -8.81 -6.08
N LEU A 85 11.54 -8.20 -5.05
CA LEU A 85 12.08 -8.91 -3.90
C LEU A 85 10.92 -9.51 -3.08
N LEU A 86 9.90 -8.70 -2.80
CA LEU A 86 8.69 -9.11 -2.08
C LEU A 86 8.02 -10.33 -2.73
N ASP A 87 7.92 -10.32 -4.06
CA ASP A 87 7.37 -11.45 -4.83
C ASP A 87 8.16 -12.74 -4.64
N ARG A 88 9.49 -12.67 -4.50
CA ARG A 88 10.38 -13.83 -4.40
C ARG A 88 10.63 -14.29 -2.96
N THR A 89 10.43 -13.42 -1.98
CA THR A 89 10.72 -13.71 -0.56
C THR A 89 9.49 -14.26 0.15
N ASN A 90 9.57 -15.50 0.62
CA ASN A 90 8.53 -16.12 1.46
C ASN A 90 8.73 -15.76 2.92
N ILE A 91 7.65 -15.46 3.66
CA ILE A 91 7.70 -15.32 5.12
C ILE A 91 7.69 -16.74 5.73
N PRO A 92 8.74 -17.14 6.46
CA PRO A 92 8.79 -18.45 7.11
C PRO A 92 7.58 -18.63 8.04
N PHE A 93 7.01 -19.84 8.09
CA PHE A 93 5.82 -20.25 8.87
C PHE A 93 4.48 -19.65 8.43
N LEU A 94 4.36 -18.32 8.27
CA LEU A 94 3.09 -17.68 7.89
C LEU A 94 2.64 -18.09 6.48
N THR A 95 3.58 -18.17 5.52
CA THR A 95 3.25 -18.54 4.13
C THR A 95 2.63 -19.94 4.03
N LYS A 96 3.02 -20.89 4.90
CA LYS A 96 2.45 -22.24 4.93
C LYS A 96 1.00 -22.24 5.44
N TRP A 97 0.65 -21.31 6.33
CA TRP A 97 -0.66 -21.27 6.98
C TRP A 97 -1.64 -20.33 6.28
N LEU A 98 -1.21 -19.20 5.72
CA LEU A 98 -2.11 -18.19 5.15
C LEU A 98 -2.03 -18.06 3.62
N GLY A 99 -0.98 -18.59 2.99
CA GLY A 99 -0.60 -18.25 1.62
C GLY A 99 0.38 -17.07 1.59
N HIS A 100 1.05 -16.85 0.46
CA HIS A 100 2.13 -15.89 0.34
C HIS A 100 1.65 -14.45 0.53
N ARG A 101 0.60 -14.05 -0.20
CA ARG A 101 0.15 -12.66 -0.21
C ARG A 101 -0.50 -12.24 1.10
N ARG A 102 -1.34 -13.09 1.69
CA ARG A 102 -1.98 -12.82 2.98
C ARG A 102 -0.97 -12.69 4.11
N SER A 103 0.10 -13.48 4.07
CA SER A 103 1.17 -13.43 5.06
C SER A 103 1.88 -12.09 5.05
N TRP A 104 2.23 -11.62 3.85
CA TRP A 104 2.84 -10.31 3.66
C TRP A 104 1.91 -9.18 4.08
N MET A 105 0.64 -9.21 3.67
CA MET A 105 -0.35 -8.21 4.09
C MET A 105 -0.46 -8.11 5.62
N LEU A 106 -0.58 -9.24 6.33
CA LEU A 106 -0.65 -9.21 7.81
C LEU A 106 0.65 -8.76 8.46
N ALA A 107 1.80 -9.17 7.92
CA ALA A 107 3.10 -8.79 8.48
C ALA A 107 3.35 -7.28 8.33
N THR A 108 3.14 -6.72 7.13
CA THR A 108 3.27 -5.28 6.90
C THR A 108 2.28 -4.49 7.75
N GLN A 109 1.06 -4.99 7.87
CA GLN A 109 0.02 -4.37 8.68
C GLN A 109 0.36 -4.35 10.17
N ALA A 110 0.90 -5.43 10.71
CA ALA A 110 1.37 -5.47 12.09
C ALA A 110 2.49 -4.46 12.33
N MET A 111 3.42 -4.32 11.38
CA MET A 111 4.50 -3.34 11.46
C MET A 111 3.99 -1.90 11.35
N ILE A 112 2.95 -1.63 10.55
CA ILE A 112 2.29 -0.32 10.48
C ILE A 112 1.60 0.00 11.81
N VAL A 113 0.86 -0.94 12.38
CA VAL A 113 0.21 -0.77 13.70
C VAL A 113 1.26 -0.47 14.77
N LEU A 114 2.33 -1.24 14.81
CA LEU A 114 3.44 -1.02 15.74
C LEU A 114 4.07 0.35 15.53
N GLY A 115 4.29 0.77 14.27
CA GLY A 115 4.86 2.07 13.96
C GLY A 115 3.97 3.23 14.36
N LEU A 116 2.67 3.17 14.07
CA LEU A 116 1.70 4.18 14.51
C LEU A 116 1.57 4.22 16.03
N TRP A 117 1.62 3.07 16.70
CA TRP A 117 1.60 3.00 18.16
C TRP A 117 2.85 3.60 18.80
N MET A 118 4.03 3.29 18.27
CA MET A 118 5.28 3.87 18.74
C MET A 118 5.37 5.36 18.46
N LEU A 119 4.85 5.79 17.30
CA LEU A 119 4.71 7.19 16.92
C LEU A 119 3.77 7.93 17.88
N ALA A 120 2.65 7.32 18.27
CA ALA A 120 1.75 7.83 19.29
C ALA A 120 2.40 7.97 20.67
N GLY A 121 3.51 7.26 20.94
CA GLY A 121 4.29 7.43 22.17
C GLY A 121 5.35 8.54 22.11
N GLN A 122 5.55 9.19 20.96
CA GLN A 122 6.57 10.21 20.79
C GLN A 122 6.06 11.62 21.14
N ASN A 123 7.01 12.48 21.49
CA ASN A 123 6.79 13.93 21.57
C ASN A 123 7.70 14.61 20.54
N PRO A 124 7.14 15.26 19.49
CA PRO A 124 7.91 15.90 18.43
C PRO A 124 8.89 16.99 18.90
N GLN A 125 8.64 17.63 20.05
CA GLN A 125 9.52 18.68 20.58
C GLN A 125 10.80 18.12 21.21
N THR A 126 10.75 16.89 21.74
CA THR A 126 11.87 16.29 22.47
C THR A 126 12.55 15.18 21.69
N ASN A 127 11.82 14.46 20.83
CA ASN A 127 12.33 13.32 20.09
C ASN A 127 11.90 13.31 18.62
N LEU A 128 12.30 14.35 17.87
CA LEU A 128 11.99 14.45 16.44
C LEU A 128 12.57 13.28 15.63
N ALA A 129 13.75 12.77 16.01
CA ALA A 129 14.37 11.61 15.36
C ALA A 129 13.51 10.34 15.51
N GLY A 130 12.93 10.12 16.69
CA GLY A 130 11.98 9.01 16.91
C GLY A 130 10.73 9.14 16.03
N VAL A 131 10.16 10.35 15.94
CA VAL A 131 9.03 10.63 15.04
C VAL A 131 9.38 10.30 13.59
N ALA A 132 10.56 10.72 13.12
CA ALA A 132 11.03 10.45 11.75
C ALA A 132 11.22 8.95 11.51
N LEU A 133 11.86 8.23 12.43
CA LEU A 133 12.09 6.80 12.33
C LEU A 133 10.78 6.01 12.22
N PHE A 134 9.80 6.31 13.08
CA PHE A 134 8.53 5.60 13.07
C PHE A 134 7.65 6.00 11.87
N ALA A 135 7.67 7.27 11.44
CA ALA A 135 6.99 7.69 10.22
C ALA A 135 7.58 7.00 8.97
N LEU A 136 8.91 6.91 8.88
CA LEU A 136 9.60 6.17 7.82
C LEU A 136 9.25 4.68 7.85
N MET A 137 9.23 4.07 9.05
CA MET A 137 8.84 2.68 9.21
C MET A 137 7.40 2.45 8.71
N VAL A 138 6.45 3.29 9.12
CA VAL A 138 5.06 3.23 8.66
C VAL A 138 4.98 3.41 7.14
N GLY A 139 5.73 4.36 6.57
CA GLY A 139 5.73 4.57 5.12
C GLY A 139 6.32 3.41 4.33
N PHE A 140 7.40 2.80 4.82
CA PHE A 140 8.03 1.64 4.20
C PHE A 140 7.11 0.41 4.21
N PHE A 141 6.54 0.09 5.37
CA PHE A 141 5.62 -1.03 5.47
C PHE A 141 4.28 -0.74 4.79
N GLY A 142 3.82 0.52 4.77
CA GLY A 142 2.64 0.97 4.02
C GLY A 142 2.81 0.76 2.52
N ALA A 143 3.93 1.22 1.96
CA ALA A 143 4.27 0.98 0.56
C ALA A 143 4.40 -0.52 0.24
N THR A 144 4.94 -1.31 1.16
CA THR A 144 5.06 -2.77 1.00
C THR A 144 3.70 -3.47 1.07
N GLN A 145 2.79 -3.00 1.93
CA GLN A 145 1.42 -3.47 2.02
C GLN A 145 0.67 -3.23 0.72
N ASP A 146 0.81 -2.04 0.11
CA ASP A 146 0.22 -1.71 -1.18
C ASP A 146 0.62 -2.71 -2.26
N ILE A 147 1.93 -3.03 -2.35
CA ILE A 147 2.44 -4.01 -3.34
C ILE A 147 1.77 -5.37 -3.11
N ALA A 148 1.67 -5.82 -1.86
CA ALA A 148 1.06 -7.10 -1.53
C ALA A 148 -0.44 -7.14 -1.89
N ILE A 149 -1.19 -6.06 -1.63
CA ILE A 149 -2.61 -5.93 -1.95
C ILE A 149 -2.83 -5.87 -3.46
N ASP A 150 -2.01 -5.10 -4.19
CA ASP A 150 -2.12 -4.99 -5.65
C ASP A 150 -1.80 -6.33 -6.34
N ALA A 151 -0.77 -7.03 -5.89
CA ALA A 151 -0.44 -8.36 -6.39
C ALA A 151 -1.56 -9.38 -6.08
N TRP A 152 -2.11 -9.34 -4.86
CA TRP A 152 -3.25 -10.19 -4.49
C TRP A 152 -4.48 -9.93 -5.36
N ARG A 153 -4.80 -8.66 -5.66
CA ARG A 153 -5.91 -8.31 -6.55
C ARG A 153 -5.73 -8.98 -7.91
N ILE A 154 -4.54 -8.93 -8.50
CA ILE A 154 -4.25 -9.53 -9.81
C ILE A 154 -4.38 -11.05 -9.77
N GLU A 155 -3.95 -11.71 -8.69
CA GLU A 155 -3.98 -13.17 -8.56
C GLU A 155 -5.39 -13.73 -8.27
N VAL A 156 -6.28 -12.93 -7.69
CA VAL A 156 -7.62 -13.36 -7.23
C VAL A 156 -8.76 -12.86 -8.10
N SER A 157 -8.56 -11.86 -8.96
CA SER A 157 -9.61 -11.35 -9.84
C SER A 157 -9.65 -12.09 -11.17
N ASP A 158 -10.86 -12.48 -11.57
CA ASP A 158 -11.16 -12.83 -12.96
C ASP A 158 -11.35 -11.53 -13.77
N ASP A 159 -11.14 -11.55 -15.09
CA ASP A 159 -11.24 -10.34 -15.95
C ASP A 159 -12.55 -9.56 -15.76
N ALA A 160 -13.66 -10.27 -15.50
CA ALA A 160 -14.97 -9.66 -15.26
C ALA A 160 -15.09 -8.90 -13.92
N ARG A 161 -14.23 -9.18 -12.93
CA ARG A 161 -14.30 -8.63 -11.56
C ARG A 161 -13.21 -7.60 -11.26
N GLN A 162 -12.17 -7.52 -12.10
CA GLN A 162 -11.05 -6.57 -11.96
C GLN A 162 -11.55 -5.13 -11.74
N GLY A 163 -12.51 -4.67 -12.54
CA GLY A 163 -13.07 -3.31 -12.43
C GLY A 163 -13.76 -3.06 -11.09
N ALA A 164 -14.61 -3.99 -10.63
CA ALA A 164 -15.32 -3.86 -9.36
C ALA A 164 -14.34 -3.89 -8.16
N MET A 165 -13.31 -4.74 -8.21
CA MET A 165 -12.27 -4.78 -7.18
C MET A 165 -11.43 -3.49 -7.15
N ALA A 166 -11.05 -2.94 -8.31
CA ALA A 166 -10.35 -1.67 -8.37
C ALA A 166 -11.20 -0.51 -7.82
N ALA A 167 -12.49 -0.47 -8.16
CA ALA A 167 -13.42 0.52 -7.63
C ALA A 167 -13.60 0.40 -6.11
N ALA A 168 -13.76 -0.83 -5.60
CA ALA A 168 -13.88 -1.09 -4.17
C ALA A 168 -12.60 -0.67 -3.40
N TYR A 169 -11.42 -0.97 -3.95
CA TYR A 169 -10.14 -0.53 -3.40
C TYR A 169 -10.08 1.00 -3.29
N GLN A 170 -10.37 1.69 -4.39
CA GLN A 170 -10.28 3.14 -4.45
C GLN A 170 -11.30 3.80 -3.51
N LEU A 171 -12.51 3.24 -3.41
CA LEU A 171 -13.53 3.71 -2.47
C LEU A 171 -13.04 3.59 -1.03
N GLY A 172 -12.58 2.41 -0.62
CA GLY A 172 -12.03 2.19 0.72
C GLY A 172 -10.88 3.15 1.03
N TYR A 173 -9.97 3.33 0.07
CA TYR A 173 -8.85 4.25 0.17
C TYR A 173 -9.30 5.71 0.36
N ARG A 174 -10.30 6.18 -0.40
CA ARG A 174 -10.84 7.54 -0.25
C ARG A 174 -11.52 7.74 1.09
N VAL A 175 -12.29 6.76 1.56
CA VAL A 175 -12.89 6.79 2.90
C VAL A 175 -11.80 6.90 3.96
N ALA A 176 -10.72 6.13 3.84
CA ALA A 176 -9.59 6.21 4.76
C ALA A 176 -8.91 7.58 4.76
N GLN A 177 -8.73 8.21 3.59
CA GLN A 177 -8.20 9.57 3.51
C GLN A 177 -9.11 10.59 4.20
N ILE A 178 -10.42 10.50 4.03
CA ILE A 178 -11.36 11.39 4.73
C ILE A 178 -11.25 11.18 6.24
N VAL A 179 -11.20 9.91 6.69
CA VAL A 179 -11.08 9.58 8.12
C VAL A 179 -9.75 10.06 8.68
N ALA A 180 -8.61 9.77 8.06
CA ALA A 180 -7.29 10.23 8.51
C ALA A 180 -7.09 11.75 8.41
N GLY A 181 -7.84 12.43 7.54
CA GLY A 181 -7.80 13.87 7.39
C GLY A 181 -8.62 14.59 8.46
N ALA A 182 -9.77 14.05 8.87
CA ALA A 182 -10.69 14.72 9.79
C ALA A 182 -10.56 14.21 11.24
N VAL A 183 -10.60 12.90 11.44
CA VAL A 183 -10.73 12.30 12.79
C VAL A 183 -9.50 12.59 13.66
N PRO A 184 -8.26 12.48 13.17
CA PRO A 184 -7.08 12.81 13.98
C PRO A 184 -7.04 14.27 14.42
N LEU A 185 -7.47 15.22 13.59
CA LEU A 185 -7.49 16.65 13.93
C LEU A 185 -8.50 16.92 15.03
N VAL A 186 -9.72 16.40 14.90
CA VAL A 186 -10.77 16.54 15.92
C VAL A 186 -10.33 15.91 17.24
N LEU A 187 -9.74 14.71 17.22
CA LEU A 187 -9.23 14.06 18.42
C LEU A 187 -8.03 14.79 19.03
N ALA A 188 -7.20 15.45 18.21
CA ALA A 188 -6.06 16.21 18.68
C ALA A 188 -6.51 17.48 19.42
N GLU A 189 -7.53 18.18 18.90
CA GLU A 189 -8.13 19.35 19.54
C GLU A 189 -8.88 18.98 20.83
N LEU A 190 -9.63 17.88 20.83
CA LEU A 190 -10.43 17.46 22.00
C LEU A 190 -9.59 16.82 23.11
N TYR A 191 -8.51 16.12 22.75
CA TYR A 191 -7.68 15.37 23.69
C TYR A 191 -6.19 15.67 23.49
N ASN A 192 -5.56 15.01 22.52
CA ASN A 192 -4.17 15.19 22.13
C ASN A 192 -3.84 14.32 20.91
N TRP A 193 -2.74 14.66 20.24
CA TRP A 193 -2.24 13.94 19.07
C TRP A 193 -1.85 12.48 19.36
N ASN A 194 -1.30 12.20 20.54
CA ASN A 194 -0.90 10.85 20.93
C ASN A 194 -2.11 9.89 20.88
N LEU A 195 -3.24 10.30 21.45
CA LEU A 195 -4.49 9.54 21.38
C LEU A 195 -5.00 9.42 19.94
N SER A 196 -4.94 10.50 19.14
CA SER A 196 -5.32 10.47 17.74
C SER A 196 -4.59 9.36 16.97
N TYR A 197 -3.25 9.30 17.08
CA TYR A 197 -2.46 8.26 16.41
C TYR A 197 -2.70 6.86 16.97
N ALA A 198 -2.95 6.72 18.28
CA ALA A 198 -3.30 5.44 18.88
C ALA A 198 -4.67 4.91 18.35
N VAL A 199 -5.67 5.78 18.22
CA VAL A 199 -6.97 5.42 17.62
C VAL A 199 -6.81 5.03 16.15
N MET A 200 -5.97 5.75 15.40
CA MET A 200 -5.68 5.39 14.00
C MET A 200 -4.96 4.05 13.88
N ALA A 201 -4.03 3.74 14.80
CA ALA A 201 -3.42 2.43 14.89
C ALA A 201 -4.46 1.33 15.16
N ALA A 202 -5.48 1.60 16.00
CA ALA A 202 -6.57 0.68 16.24
C ALA A 202 -7.47 0.49 15.00
N LEU A 203 -7.71 1.54 14.20
CA LEU A 203 -8.51 1.45 12.96
C LEU A 203 -7.86 0.57 11.90
N MET A 204 -6.54 0.35 11.96
CA MET A 204 -5.87 -0.66 11.14
C MET A 204 -6.40 -2.08 11.42
N ALA A 205 -7.10 -2.36 12.52
CA ALA A 205 -7.77 -3.65 12.71
C ALA A 205 -8.79 -3.97 11.58
N ILE A 206 -9.33 -2.95 10.91
CA ILE A 206 -10.23 -3.11 9.76
C ILE A 206 -9.53 -3.86 8.61
N GLY A 207 -8.25 -3.55 8.34
CA GLY A 207 -7.52 -4.28 7.31
C GLY A 207 -7.16 -5.70 7.71
N VAL A 208 -6.96 -5.98 9.00
CA VAL A 208 -6.79 -7.36 9.50
C VAL A 208 -8.03 -8.19 9.16
N VAL A 209 -9.22 -7.65 9.39
CA VAL A 209 -10.48 -8.27 8.95
C VAL A 209 -10.51 -8.43 7.43
N GLY A 210 -10.06 -7.42 6.69
CA GLY A 210 -9.87 -7.49 5.24
C GLY A 210 -9.03 -8.67 4.78
N VAL A 211 -7.86 -8.91 5.40
CA VAL A 211 -6.97 -10.02 5.05
C VAL A 211 -7.58 -11.38 5.41
N LEU A 212 -8.29 -11.48 6.53
CA LEU A 212 -8.98 -12.72 6.92
C LEU A 212 -10.13 -13.06 5.94
N LEU A 213 -10.81 -12.04 5.43
CA LEU A 213 -11.86 -12.19 4.43
C LEU A 213 -11.32 -12.41 3.02
N ALA A 214 -10.17 -11.84 2.64
CA ALA A 214 -9.54 -11.99 1.35
C ALA A 214 -9.27 -13.48 1.07
N PRO A 215 -9.86 -14.19 0.07
CA PRO A 215 -9.60 -15.63 -0.18
C PRO A 215 -8.12 -15.98 -0.43
N ARG A 216 -7.75 -17.24 -0.15
CA ARG A 216 -6.39 -17.75 -0.40
C ARG A 216 -6.17 -17.78 -1.91
N GLU A 217 -4.97 -17.40 -2.35
CA GLU A 217 -4.55 -17.60 -3.74
C GLU A 217 -4.56 -19.09 -4.08
N LYS A 218 -5.01 -19.44 -5.30
CA LYS A 218 -5.11 -20.84 -5.74
C LYS A 218 -3.75 -21.47 -6.04
N ALA A 219 -2.75 -20.66 -6.42
CA ALA A 219 -1.33 -20.99 -6.47
C ALA A 219 -0.53 -19.71 -6.72
N HIS A 220 0.53 -19.45 -5.95
CA HIS A 220 1.51 -18.43 -6.31
C HIS A 220 2.40 -18.99 -7.43
N THR A 221 1.95 -18.85 -8.67
CA THR A 221 2.79 -19.16 -9.83
C THR A 221 3.60 -17.93 -10.16
N ILE A 222 4.91 -17.95 -9.91
CA ILE A 222 5.83 -16.96 -10.47
C ILE A 222 5.63 -17.01 -11.99
N ARG A 223 4.96 -16.01 -12.58
CA ARG A 223 4.79 -15.96 -14.03
C ARG A 223 6.20 -15.89 -14.62
N PRO A 224 6.64 -16.89 -15.40
CA PRO A 224 7.93 -16.79 -16.07
C PRO A 224 7.86 -15.55 -16.95
N ILE A 225 8.75 -14.60 -16.72
CA ILE A 225 8.94 -13.48 -17.64
C ILE A 225 9.29 -14.14 -18.97
N PRO A 226 8.54 -13.90 -20.08
CA PRO A 226 8.91 -14.40 -21.39
C PRO A 226 10.16 -13.65 -21.84
N VAL A 227 11.30 -14.00 -21.25
CA VAL A 227 12.60 -13.78 -21.86
C VAL A 227 12.59 -14.73 -23.04
N GLY A 228 12.46 -14.22 -24.26
CA GLY A 228 12.72 -15.03 -25.47
C GLY A 228 14.20 -15.45 -25.48
N ASP A 229 14.87 -15.35 -26.62
CA ASP A 229 16.30 -15.63 -26.73
C ASP A 229 17.21 -14.51 -26.18
N ILE A 230 16.72 -13.72 -25.21
CA ILE A 230 17.51 -12.62 -24.63
C ILE A 230 18.51 -13.24 -23.64
N PRO A 231 19.83 -13.17 -23.90
CA PRO A 231 20.82 -13.70 -22.98
C PRO A 231 20.69 -12.99 -21.64
N ALA A 232 20.44 -13.76 -20.58
CA ALA A 232 20.38 -13.22 -19.23
C ALA A 232 21.71 -12.54 -18.89
N ARG A 233 21.68 -11.22 -18.64
CA ARG A 233 22.85 -10.44 -18.19
C ARG A 233 22.66 -10.00 -16.73
N PRO A 234 22.74 -10.93 -15.76
CA PRO A 234 22.41 -10.68 -14.35
C PRO A 234 23.27 -9.57 -13.72
N VAL A 235 24.55 -9.46 -14.12
CA VAL A 235 25.47 -8.42 -13.61
C VAL A 235 25.05 -7.02 -14.07
N LEU A 236 24.65 -6.87 -15.33
CA LEU A 236 24.20 -5.58 -15.88
C LEU A 236 22.88 -5.12 -15.24
N GLN A 237 22.00 -6.06 -14.90
CA GLN A 237 20.77 -5.73 -14.16
C GLN A 237 21.09 -5.22 -12.75
N VAL A 238 21.99 -5.89 -12.02
CA VAL A 238 22.40 -5.42 -10.67
C VAL A 238 23.05 -4.05 -10.75
N VAL A 239 23.94 -3.81 -11.73
CA VAL A 239 24.56 -2.50 -11.94
C VAL A 239 23.53 -1.44 -12.29
N GLU A 240 22.58 -1.74 -13.18
CA GLU A 240 21.49 -0.84 -13.54
C GLU A 240 20.64 -0.46 -12.32
N TRP A 241 20.31 -1.43 -11.46
CA TRP A 241 19.58 -1.20 -10.22
C TRP A 241 20.36 -0.33 -9.23
N ILE A 242 21.67 -0.57 -9.08
CA ILE A 242 22.55 0.27 -8.24
C ILE A 242 22.58 1.71 -8.78
N VAL A 243 22.69 1.89 -10.10
CA VAL A 243 22.71 3.22 -10.73
C VAL A 243 21.37 3.94 -10.55
N ARG A 244 20.24 3.25 -10.73
CA ARG A 244 18.90 3.83 -10.51
C ARG A 244 18.71 4.24 -9.05
N LEU A 245 19.13 3.40 -8.09
CA LEU A 245 19.10 3.72 -6.67
C LEU A 245 20.00 4.91 -6.33
N ALA A 246 21.20 4.97 -6.90
CA ALA A 246 22.12 6.09 -6.72
C ALA A 246 21.53 7.39 -7.29
N LEU A 247 20.93 7.36 -8.49
CA LEU A 247 20.28 8.53 -9.10
C LEU A 247 19.10 9.03 -8.27
N ILE A 248 18.28 8.12 -7.75
CA ILE A 248 17.17 8.44 -6.85
C ILE A 248 17.70 9.07 -5.56
N PHE A 249 18.74 8.50 -4.98
CA PHE A 249 19.35 9.01 -3.76
C PHE A 249 19.97 10.40 -3.98
N VAL A 250 20.67 10.60 -5.10
CA VAL A 250 21.21 11.90 -5.50
C VAL A 250 20.08 12.91 -5.76
N ALA A 251 19.00 12.52 -6.43
CA ALA A 251 17.86 13.40 -6.64
C ALA A 251 17.18 13.78 -5.31
N ALA A 252 17.03 12.84 -4.39
CA ALA A 252 16.51 13.09 -3.05
C ALA A 252 17.42 14.04 -2.25
N LEU A 253 18.74 13.87 -2.35
CA LEU A 253 19.72 14.77 -1.75
C LEU A 253 19.68 16.17 -2.37
N VAL A 254 19.64 16.29 -3.70
CA VAL A 254 19.58 17.58 -4.40
C VAL A 254 18.31 18.36 -4.07
N ILE A 255 17.17 17.67 -4.01
CA ILE A 255 15.89 18.26 -3.56
C ILE A 255 15.99 18.66 -2.08
N GLY A 256 16.62 17.84 -1.24
CA GLY A 256 16.86 18.14 0.18
C GLY A 256 17.78 19.34 0.41
N THR A 257 18.84 19.51 -0.39
CA THR A 257 19.79 20.62 -0.28
C THR A 257 19.23 21.93 -0.83
N GLY A 258 18.33 21.87 -1.82
CA GLY A 258 17.65 23.07 -2.33
C GLY A 258 16.66 23.70 -1.33
N LEU A 259 16.34 22.99 -0.24
CA LEU A 259 15.49 23.47 0.85
C LEU A 259 16.29 24.11 2.00
N THR A 260 17.62 23.97 2.00
CA THR A 260 18.53 24.56 3.01
C THR A 260 19.15 25.89 2.59
N ASP A 261 18.92 26.32 1.33
CA ASP A 261 19.36 27.64 0.87
C ASP A 261 18.38 28.71 1.36
N LYS A 262 18.78 29.42 2.42
CA LYS A 262 18.09 30.62 2.90
C LYS A 262 18.28 31.78 1.92
N PRO A 263 17.25 32.60 1.64
CA PRO A 263 17.48 34.02 1.37
C PRO A 263 17.91 34.77 2.64
#